data_AF-Q94Q25-F1
#
_entry.id   AF-Q94Q25-F1
#
_cell.length_a   1.000
_cell.length_b   1.000
_cell.length_c   1.000
_cell.angle_alpha   90.00
_cell.angle_beta   90.00
_cell.angle_gamma   90.00
#
_symmetry.space_group_name_H-M   'P 1'
#
loop_
_entity.id
_entity.type
_entity.pdbx_description
1 polymer ?
#
loop_
_entity_poly.entity_id
_entity_poly.type
_entity_poly.pdbx_seq_one_letter_code
_entity_poly.pdbx_strand_id
1 'polypeptide(L)'
;FLSEACNLVFAAASREKQFLIIGTNKDIADLVLRSALKARCHYVNKKWLGGILTNWVTTEKQLNKLRDLKIEQKGVKLKSLLIPKRQSTKLRKQLVHLQTYFGGIIYMTRLPDIVIILDQQ
;
A
#
# COMPACT_ATOMS: atom_id res chain seq x y z
N PHE A 1 20.51 4.69 20.59
CA PHE A 1 19.24 4.22 19.99
C PHE A 1 18.98 4.80 18.60
N LEU A 2 18.77 6.12 18.42
CA LEU A 2 18.48 6.67 17.08
C LEU A 2 19.62 6.46 16.07
N SER A 3 20.85 6.78 16.45
CA SER A 3 22.03 6.62 15.56
C SER A 3 22.24 5.16 15.13
N GLU A 4 21.97 4.22 16.03
CA GLU A 4 22.07 2.78 15.77
C GLU A 4 20.99 2.30 14.81
N ALA A 5 19.74 2.76 15.00
CA ALA A 5 18.65 2.49 14.07
C ALA A 5 18.93 3.07 12.67
N CYS A 6 19.47 4.28 12.59
CA CYS A 6 19.90 4.89 11.32
C CYS A 6 20.97 4.04 10.62
N ASN A 7 21.98 3.56 11.37
CA ASN A 7 23.03 2.70 10.83
C ASN A 7 22.47 1.38 10.29
N LEU A 8 21.51 0.77 11.00
CA LEU A 8 20.85 -0.46 10.56
C LEU A 8 20.05 -0.23 9.28
N VAL A 9 19.21 0.82 9.24
CA VAL A 9 18.43 1.18 8.05
C VAL A 9 19.33 1.46 6.86
N PHE A 10 20.44 2.18 7.07
CA PHE A 10 21.43 2.45 6.04
C PHE A 10 22.06 1.16 5.51
N ALA A 11 22.53 0.27 6.38
CA ALA A 11 23.11 -1.01 6.00
C ALA A 11 22.12 -1.91 5.25
N ALA A 12 20.84 -1.89 5.64
CA ALA A 12 19.79 -2.63 4.94
C ALA A 12 19.45 -2.01 3.58
N ALA A 13 19.46 -0.68 3.47
CA ALA A 13 19.23 0.01 2.21
C ALA A 13 20.35 -0.30 1.21
N SER A 14 21.60 -0.35 1.65
CA SER A 14 22.75 -0.80 0.82
C SER A 14 22.63 -2.24 0.33
N ARG A 15 21.76 -3.06 0.95
CA ARG A 15 21.49 -4.45 0.57
C ARG A 15 20.18 -4.62 -0.21
N GLU A 16 19.60 -3.53 -0.71
CA GLU A 16 18.36 -3.51 -1.50
C GLU A 16 17.16 -4.19 -0.79
N LYS A 17 17.14 -4.06 0.53
CA LYS A 17 16.08 -4.60 1.37
C LYS A 17 14.78 -3.83 1.17
N GLN A 18 13.65 -4.50 1.37
CA GLN A 18 12.33 -3.90 1.21
C GLN A 18 11.87 -3.26 2.52
N PHE A 19 11.43 -2.01 2.44
CA PHE A 19 10.99 -1.23 3.59
C PHE A 19 9.49 -0.96 3.53
N LEU A 20 8.84 -1.07 4.69
CA LEU A 20 7.44 -0.70 4.88
C LEU A 20 7.33 0.34 6.00
N ILE A 21 6.76 1.50 5.69
CA ILE A 21 6.52 2.57 6.67
C ILE A 21 5.04 2.59 7.04
N ILE A 22 4.73 2.47 8.33
CA ILE A 22 3.38 2.40 8.85
C ILE A 22 3.14 3.60 9.75
N GLY A 23 2.03 4.30 9.55
CA GLY A 23 1.55 5.31 10.48
C GLY A 23 0.12 5.70 10.14
N THR A 24 -0.83 5.26 10.95
CA THR A 24 -2.27 5.39 10.67
C THR A 24 -2.92 6.60 11.32
N ASN A 25 -2.21 7.27 12.24
CA ASN A 25 -2.71 8.48 12.89
C ASN A 25 -2.88 9.61 11.86
N LYS A 26 -3.96 10.41 11.99
CA LYS A 26 -4.27 11.49 11.05
C LYS A 26 -3.14 12.52 10.94
N ASP A 27 -2.47 12.80 12.07
CA ASP A 27 -1.40 13.80 12.14
C ASP A 27 -0.12 13.32 11.43
N ILE A 28 0.08 12.00 11.40
CA ILE A 28 1.30 11.36 10.90
C ILE A 28 1.11 10.76 9.50
N ALA A 29 -0.13 10.45 9.10
CA ALA A 29 -0.46 9.77 7.85
C ALA A 29 0.09 10.49 6.60
N ASP A 30 0.05 11.83 6.60
CA ASP A 30 0.55 12.64 5.49
C ASP A 30 2.09 12.72 5.50
N LEU A 31 2.69 12.75 6.69
CA LEU A 31 4.15 12.65 6.86
C LEU A 31 4.68 11.30 6.37
N VAL A 32 4.03 10.20 6.74
CA VAL A 32 4.35 8.83 6.29
C VAL A 32 4.30 8.75 4.77
N LEU A 33 3.20 9.24 4.18
CA LEU A 33 3.00 9.24 2.73
C LEU A 33 4.14 9.97 2.02
N ARG A 34 4.41 11.23 2.39
CA ARG A 34 5.46 12.03 1.77
C ARG A 34 6.84 11.40 1.92
N SER A 35 7.15 10.90 3.12
CA SER A 35 8.46 10.30 3.41
C SER A 35 8.67 9.01 2.63
N ALA A 36 7.66 8.13 2.58
CA ALA A 36 7.72 6.89 1.82
C ALA A 36 7.84 7.14 0.32
N LEU A 37 7.10 8.12 -0.22
CA LEU A 37 7.21 8.49 -1.63
C LEU A 37 8.59 9.05 -1.97
N LYS A 38 9.16 9.89 -1.10
CA LYS A 38 10.52 10.44 -1.26
C LYS A 38 11.58 9.34 -1.21
N ALA A 39 11.41 8.36 -0.31
CA ALA A 39 12.31 7.23 -0.15
C ALA A 39 12.06 6.07 -1.14
N ARG A 40 10.98 6.14 -1.93
CA ARG A 40 10.49 5.05 -2.80
C ARG A 40 10.22 3.73 -2.06
N CYS A 41 9.74 3.85 -0.82
CA CYS A 41 9.38 2.72 0.03
C CYS A 41 7.87 2.47 0.02
N HIS A 42 7.46 1.29 0.47
CA HIS A 42 6.04 0.96 0.64
C HIS A 42 5.49 1.61 1.90
N TYR A 43 4.19 1.89 1.94
CA TYR A 43 3.57 2.54 3.09
C TYR A 43 2.14 2.10 3.40
N VAL A 44 1.75 2.29 4.66
CA VAL A 44 0.37 2.18 5.13
C VAL A 44 0.04 3.41 5.97
N ASN A 45 -0.87 4.26 5.50
CA ASN A 45 -1.19 5.54 6.13
C ASN A 45 -2.66 5.71 6.56
N LYS A 46 -3.50 4.69 6.37
CA LYS A 46 -4.94 4.75 6.68
C LYS A 46 -5.33 3.78 7.77
N LYS A 47 -5.31 2.49 7.45
CA LYS A 47 -5.62 1.42 8.40
C LYS A 47 -4.73 0.23 8.13
N TRP A 48 -4.15 -0.30 9.18
CA TRP A 48 -3.49 -1.58 9.15
C TRP A 48 -4.54 -2.69 9.19
N LEU A 49 -4.67 -3.44 8.10
CA LEU A 49 -5.51 -4.64 8.09
C LEU A 49 -4.71 -5.79 8.72
N GLY A 50 -5.28 -6.42 9.75
CA GLY A 50 -4.70 -7.62 10.34
C GLY A 50 -4.50 -8.69 9.27
N GLY A 51 -3.35 -9.37 9.30
CA GLY A 51 -3.02 -10.40 8.31
C GLY A 51 -2.15 -9.95 7.14
N ILE A 52 -1.85 -8.65 6.99
CA ILE A 52 -1.02 -8.16 5.87
C ILE A 52 0.32 -8.90 5.78
N LEU A 53 1.02 -9.05 6.91
CA LEU A 53 2.33 -9.69 6.98
C LEU A 53 2.26 -11.19 7.28
N THR A 54 1.27 -11.63 8.07
CA THR A 54 1.17 -13.02 8.53
C THR A 54 0.47 -13.93 7.52
N ASN A 55 -0.37 -13.38 6.64
CA ASN A 55 -1.07 -14.11 5.59
C ASN A 55 -0.79 -13.48 4.22
N TRP A 56 0.47 -13.58 3.79
CA TRP A 56 0.94 -12.97 2.53
C TRP A 56 0.17 -13.48 1.31
N VAL A 57 -0.16 -14.77 1.24
CA VAL A 57 -0.92 -15.36 0.13
C VAL A 57 -2.27 -14.66 -0.07
N THR A 58 -2.96 -14.32 1.02
CA THR A 58 -4.25 -13.60 0.93
C THR A 58 -4.04 -12.15 0.55
N THR A 59 -3.01 -11.51 1.12
CA THR A 59 -2.64 -10.12 0.78
C THR A 59 -2.29 -9.99 -0.70
N GLU A 60 -1.47 -10.88 -1.23
CA GLU A 60 -1.08 -10.94 -2.64
C GLU A 60 -2.30 -11.09 -3.56
N LYS A 61 -3.27 -11.96 -3.21
CA LYS A 61 -4.54 -12.06 -3.93
C LYS A 61 -5.30 -10.73 -3.98
N GLN A 62 -5.34 -9.98 -2.87
CA GLN A 62 -5.98 -8.66 -2.84
C GLN A 62 -5.20 -7.62 -3.66
N LEU A 63 -3.86 -7.68 -3.67
CA LEU A 63 -3.02 -6.82 -4.50
C LEU A 63 -3.27 -7.07 -5.99
N ASN A 64 -3.33 -8.34 -6.40
CA ASN A 64 -3.63 -8.72 -7.78
C ASN A 64 -5.03 -8.26 -8.17
N LYS A 65 -6.02 -8.47 -7.30
CA LYS A 65 -7.38 -7.94 -7.51
C LYS A 65 -7.41 -6.42 -7.70
N LEU A 66 -6.61 -5.66 -6.93
CA LEU A 66 -6.50 -4.21 -7.11
C LEU A 66 -5.89 -3.84 -8.47
N ARG A 67 -4.89 -4.60 -8.94
CA ARG A 67 -4.27 -4.40 -10.27
C ARG A 67 -5.29 -4.67 -11.38
N ASP A 68 -6.03 -5.76 -11.29
CA ASP A 68 -7.07 -6.14 -12.25
C ASP A 68 -8.16 -5.06 -12.32
N LEU A 69 -8.64 -4.60 -11.17
CA LEU A 69 -9.65 -3.53 -11.10
C LEU A 69 -9.15 -2.20 -11.70
N LYS A 70 -7.85 -1.88 -11.58
CA LYS A 70 -7.27 -0.70 -12.24
C LYS A 70 -7.26 -0.84 -13.76
N ILE A 71 -6.97 -2.03 -14.27
CA ILE A 71 -7.01 -2.32 -15.72
C ILE A 71 -8.46 -2.26 -16.22
N GLU A 72 -9.38 -2.91 -15.50
CA GLU A 72 -10.81 -2.91 -15.83
C GLU A 72 -11.37 -1.49 -15.83
N GLN A 73 -11.02 -0.64 -14.84
CA GLN A 73 -11.46 0.75 -14.81
C GLN A 73 -10.98 1.55 -16.03
N LYS A 74 -9.75 1.32 -16.51
CA LYS A 74 -9.24 1.94 -17.74
C LYS A 74 -10.04 1.45 -18.96
N GLY A 75 -10.36 0.16 -19.03
CA GLY A 75 -11.22 -0.41 -20.07
C GLY A 75 -12.67 0.08 -20.04
N VAL A 76 -13.26 0.24 -18.85
CA VAL A 76 -14.61 0.79 -18.63
C VAL A 76 -14.70 2.24 -19.10
N LYS A 77 -13.67 3.06 -18.87
CA LYS A 77 -13.62 4.42 -19.43
C LYS A 77 -13.71 4.41 -20.95
N LEU A 78 -13.08 3.41 -21.59
CA LEU A 78 -13.12 3.23 -23.05
C LEU A 78 -14.47 2.72 -23.56
N LYS A 79 -15.18 1.91 -22.76
CA LYS A 79 -16.47 1.27 -23.10
C LYS A 79 -17.68 1.88 -22.38
N SER A 80 -17.58 3.14 -21.93
CA SER A 80 -18.53 3.71 -20.95
C SER A 80 -19.99 3.76 -21.42
N LEU A 81 -20.22 3.67 -22.74
CA LEU A 81 -21.55 3.60 -23.36
C LEU A 81 -22.24 2.23 -23.24
N LEU A 82 -21.49 1.15 -23.01
CA LEU A 82 -22.02 -0.23 -23.02
C LEU A 82 -22.24 -0.81 -21.62
N ILE A 83 -21.71 -0.17 -20.56
CA ILE A 83 -21.71 -0.72 -19.21
C ILE A 83 -22.81 -0.08 -18.36
N PRO A 84 -23.70 -0.87 -17.73
CA PRO A 84 -24.75 -0.34 -16.86
C PRO A 84 -24.19 0.52 -15.71
N LYS A 85 -24.77 1.71 -15.49
CA LYS A 85 -24.35 2.67 -14.44
C LYS A 85 -24.26 2.05 -13.02
N ARG A 86 -25.09 1.05 -12.74
CA ARG A 86 -25.06 0.31 -11.47
C ARG A 86 -23.78 -0.51 -11.30
N GLN A 87 -23.33 -1.20 -12.36
CA GLN A 87 -22.11 -2.01 -12.33
C GLN A 87 -20.87 -1.12 -12.23
N SER A 88 -20.81 -0.03 -13.00
CA SER A 88 -19.69 0.92 -12.94
C SER A 88 -19.54 1.57 -11.56
N THR A 89 -20.64 1.84 -10.86
CA THR A 89 -20.61 2.38 -9.49
C THR A 89 -20.08 1.38 -8.47
N LYS A 90 -20.49 0.11 -8.55
CA LYS A 90 -19.97 -0.96 -7.67
C LYS A 90 -18.47 -1.14 -7.85
N LEU A 91 -18.01 -1.19 -9.10
CA LEU A 91 -16.58 -1.31 -9.44
C LEU A 91 -15.76 -0.15 -8.87
N ARG A 92 -16.25 1.09 -9.04
CA ARG A 92 -15.61 2.29 -8.48
C ARG A 92 -15.50 2.24 -6.96
N LYS A 93 -16.57 1.86 -6.26
CA LYS A 93 -16.56 1.74 -4.79
C LYS A 93 -15.53 0.72 -4.31
N GLN A 94 -15.47 -0.45 -4.96
CA GLN A 94 -14.50 -1.50 -4.63
C GLN A 94 -13.06 -1.05 -4.88
N LEU A 95 -12.80 -0.38 -6.02
CA LEU A 95 -11.48 0.15 -6.35
C LEU A 95 -11.04 1.22 -5.34
N VAL A 96 -11.89 2.19 -5.01
CA VAL A 96 -11.56 3.22 -4.01
C VAL A 96 -11.24 2.59 -2.67
N HIS A 97 -12.04 1.61 -2.24
CA HIS A 97 -11.80 0.89 -0.99
C HIS A 97 -10.42 0.20 -1.01
N LEU A 98 -10.13 -0.64 -2.00
CA LEU A 98 -8.86 -1.34 -2.09
C LEU A 98 -7.67 -0.39 -2.27
N GLN A 99 -7.82 0.67 -3.08
CA GLN A 99 -6.77 1.67 -3.28
C GLN A 99 -6.44 2.43 -1.99
N THR A 100 -7.42 2.64 -1.11
CA THR A 100 -7.22 3.33 0.16
C THR A 100 -6.32 2.54 1.12
N TYR A 101 -6.44 1.20 1.14
CA TYR A 101 -5.68 0.36 2.07
C TYR A 101 -4.43 -0.27 1.46
N PHE A 102 -4.53 -0.75 0.22
CA PHE A 102 -3.46 -1.47 -0.46
C PHE A 102 -2.67 -0.60 -1.44
N GLY A 103 -3.06 0.65 -1.66
CA GLY A 103 -2.42 1.54 -2.64
C GLY A 103 -0.94 1.76 -2.39
N GLY A 104 -0.53 1.88 -1.11
CA GLY A 104 0.87 2.10 -0.73
C GLY A 104 1.74 0.84 -0.71
N ILE A 105 1.13 -0.34 -0.84
CA ILE A 105 1.81 -1.65 -0.87
C ILE A 105 1.60 -2.39 -2.19
N ILE A 106 1.00 -1.74 -3.19
CA ILE A 106 0.63 -2.37 -4.48
C ILE A 106 1.84 -2.91 -5.26
N TYR A 107 3.02 -2.35 -5.03
CA TYR A 107 4.26 -2.74 -5.69
C TYR A 107 5.10 -3.71 -4.86
N MET A 108 4.61 -4.15 -3.70
CA MET A 108 5.29 -5.21 -2.94
C MET A 108 5.20 -6.54 -3.70
N THR A 109 6.36 -7.14 -3.92
CA THR A 109 6.49 -8.48 -4.52
C THR A 109 6.75 -9.55 -3.47
N ARG A 110 7.32 -9.16 -2.33
CA ARG A 110 7.63 -10.02 -1.18
C ARG A 110 7.37 -9.27 0.12
N LEU A 111 7.41 -10.01 1.22
CA LEU A 111 7.34 -9.44 2.57
C LEU A 111 8.47 -8.41 2.78
N PRO A 112 8.20 -7.34 3.57
CA PRO A 112 9.20 -6.34 3.86
C PRO A 112 10.23 -6.92 4.81
N ASP A 113 11.50 -6.58 4.60
CA ASP A 113 12.59 -6.98 5.48
C ASP A 113 12.62 -6.09 6.74
N ILE A 114 12.25 -4.81 6.61
CA ILE A 114 12.22 -3.83 7.69
C ILE A 114 10.88 -3.12 7.69
N VAL A 115 10.31 -3.00 8.89
CA VAL A 115 9.08 -2.26 9.14
C VAL A 115 9.39 -1.10 10.09
N ILE A 116 9.04 0.12 9.67
CA ILE A 116 9.16 1.33 10.47
C ILE A 116 7.75 1.71 10.90
N ILE A 117 7.47 1.65 12.20
CA ILE A 117 6.17 1.96 12.76
C ILE A 117 6.26 3.32 13.43
N LEU A 118 5.39 4.23 13.01
CA LEU A 118 5.21 5.55 13.60
C LEU A 118 3.89 5.51 14.36
N ASP A 119 3.96 5.92 15.62
CA ASP A 119 2.89 5.80 16.61
C ASP A 119 2.72 4.38 17.16
N GLN A 120 3.04 4.24 18.45
CA GLN A 120 2.93 3.00 19.21
C GLN A 120 2.21 3.36 20.52
N GLN A 121 0.98 3.85 20.39
CA GLN A 121 0.06 4.12 21.51
C GLN A 121 -1.10 3.12 21.49
#